data_AF-A0A3A6FK49-F1
#
_entry.id   AF-A0A3A6FK49-F1
#
_cell.length_a   1.000
_cell.length_b   1.000
_cell.length_c   1.000
_cell.angle_alpha   90.00
_cell.angle_beta   90.00
_cell.angle_gamma   90.00
#
_symmetry.space_group_name_H-M   'P 1'
#
loop_
_entity.id
_entity.type
_entity.pdbx_description
1 polymer ?
#
loop_
_entity_poly.entity_id
_entity_poly.type
_entity_poly.pdbx_seq_one_letter_code
_entity_poly.pdbx_strand_id
1 'polypeptide(L)'
;GVGCLLLFFAGNVPVFAAGNVDTSQITNGFDAIYQVIAAIVSSIGSIFLLWGLFEWAQSLNAQDGGAQSIAFKRIGSGLIATLAPQIIMVIRTGLPS
;
A
#
# COMPACT_ATOMS: atom_id res chain seq x y z
N GLY A 1 41.47 1.66 -16.54
CA GLY A 1 41.85 0.23 -16.50
C GLY A 1 42.87 -0.13 -15.43
N VAL A 2 43.81 0.76 -15.06
CA VAL A 2 44.93 0.39 -14.16
C VAL A 2 44.75 0.80 -12.68
N GLY A 3 43.80 1.69 -12.36
CA GLY A 3 43.54 2.09 -10.97
C GLY A 3 42.68 1.12 -10.15
N CYS A 4 41.86 0.29 -10.82
CA CYS A 4 40.94 -0.64 -10.15
C CYS A 4 41.66 -1.91 -9.63
N LEU A 5 42.82 -2.25 -10.17
CA LEU A 5 43.55 -3.47 -9.81
C LEU A 5 44.42 -3.30 -8.55
N LEU A 6 44.81 -2.06 -8.21
CA LEU A 6 45.66 -1.78 -7.04
C LEU A 6 44.91 -1.83 -5.70
N LEU A 7 43.56 -1.82 -5.72
CA LEU A 7 42.72 -1.85 -4.51
C LEU A 7 42.47 -3.27 -3.97
N PHE A 8 42.82 -4.32 -4.72
CA PHE A 8 42.63 -5.71 -4.26
C PHE A 8 43.73 -6.21 -3.32
N PHE A 9 44.88 -5.52 -3.22
CA PHE A 9 46.04 -5.96 -2.43
C PHE A 9 46.27 -5.19 -1.11
N ALA A 10 45.49 -4.14 -0.81
CA ALA A 10 45.56 -3.42 0.45
C ALA A 10 44.46 -3.93 1.40
N GLY A 11 44.86 -4.72 2.40
CA GLY A 11 44.00 -5.59 3.18
C GLY A 11 42.83 -4.92 3.92
N ASN A 12 41.71 -5.66 4.01
CA ASN A 12 40.66 -5.56 5.03
C ASN A 12 40.18 -4.15 5.42
N VAL A 13 40.19 -3.19 4.49
CA VAL A 13 39.60 -1.87 4.75
C VAL A 13 38.09 -2.00 4.59
N PRO A 14 37.27 -1.67 5.62
CA PRO A 14 35.83 -1.61 5.44
C PRO A 14 35.49 -0.59 4.35
N VAL A 15 34.86 -1.06 3.27
CA VAL A 15 34.26 -0.20 2.25
C VAL A 15 32.99 0.39 2.86
N PHE A 16 33.07 1.66 3.26
CA PHE A 16 31.91 2.44 3.64
C PHE A 16 31.25 3.02 2.38
N ALA A 17 29.91 3.00 2.33
CA ALA A 17 29.18 3.77 1.32
C ALA A 17 29.60 5.25 1.44
N ALA A 18 29.85 5.91 0.30
CA ALA A 18 30.23 7.32 0.29
C ALA A 18 29.17 8.14 1.05
N GLY A 19 29.56 8.91 2.07
CA GLY A 19 28.65 9.54 3.05
C GLY A 19 27.57 10.48 2.49
N ASN A 20 27.52 10.69 1.17
CA ASN A 20 26.57 11.53 0.46
C ASN A 20 25.92 10.78 -0.72
N VAL A 21 25.60 9.49 -0.59
CA VAL A 21 24.79 8.81 -1.62
C VAL A 21 23.40 9.44 -1.61
N ASP A 22 23.03 10.10 -2.69
CA ASP A 22 21.67 10.61 -2.89
C ASP A 22 20.71 9.43 -3.02
N THR A 23 20.14 9.01 -1.89
CA THR A 23 19.20 7.88 -1.82
C THR A 23 17.82 8.24 -2.34
N SER A 24 17.60 9.50 -2.76
CA SER A 24 16.31 10.00 -3.24
C SER A 24 15.73 9.13 -4.36
N GLN A 25 16.56 8.66 -5.30
CA GLN A 25 16.09 7.78 -6.38
C GLN A 25 15.53 6.46 -5.86
N ILE A 26 16.15 5.90 -4.82
CA ILE A 26 15.73 4.64 -4.20
C ILE A 26 14.45 4.87 -3.39
N THR A 27 14.42 5.89 -2.53
CA THR A 27 13.25 6.22 -1.70
C THR A 27 12.04 6.57 -2.57
N ASN A 28 12.20 7.43 -3.58
CA ASN A 28 11.12 7.82 -4.49
C ASN A 28 10.58 6.61 -5.28
N GLY A 29 11.45 5.68 -5.67
CA GLY A 29 11.05 4.44 -6.33
C GLY A 29 10.15 3.57 -5.43
N PHE A 30 10.52 3.41 -4.16
CA PHE A 30 9.69 2.68 -3.20
C PHE A 30 8.38 3.41 -2.87
N ASP A 31 8.38 4.73 -2.79
CA ASP A 31 7.16 5.52 -2.56
C ASP A 31 6.15 5.37 -3.71
N ALA A 32 6.62 5.39 -4.96
CA ALA A 32 5.77 5.11 -6.11
C ALA A 32 5.12 3.72 -6.03
N ILE A 33 5.88 2.70 -5.61
CA ILE A 33 5.36 1.34 -5.41
C ILE A 33 4.30 1.31 -4.30
N TYR A 34 4.53 1.99 -3.17
CA TYR A 34 3.56 2.07 -2.08
C TYR A 34 2.26 2.75 -2.52
N GLN A 35 2.34 3.81 -3.33
CA GLN A 35 1.15 4.49 -3.88
C GLN A 35 0.36 3.59 -4.82
N VAL A 36 1.02 2.82 -5.68
CA VAL A 36 0.35 1.86 -6.58
C VAL A 36 -0.37 0.79 -5.79
N ILE A 37 0.30 0.18 -4.79
CA ILE A 37 -0.33 -0.84 -3.93
C ILE A 37 -1.52 -0.23 -3.19
N ALA A 38 -1.39 1.00 -2.68
CA ALA A 38 -2.47 1.68 -1.99
C ALA A 38 -3.68 1.92 -2.91
N ALA A 39 -3.45 2.34 -4.15
CA ALA A 39 -4.51 2.53 -5.14
C ALA A 39 -5.23 1.21 -5.49
N ILE A 40 -4.48 0.11 -5.60
CA ILE A 40 -5.05 -1.24 -5.86
C ILE A 40 -5.94 -1.68 -4.71
N VAL A 41 -5.45 -1.61 -3.46
CA VAL A 41 -6.22 -2.02 -2.28
C VAL A 41 -7.48 -1.15 -2.12
N SER A 42 -7.36 0.16 -2.39
CA SER A 42 -8.52 1.05 -2.38
C SER A 42 -9.55 0.65 -3.45
N SER A 43 -9.10 0.34 -4.66
CA SER A 43 -9.96 -0.11 -5.76
C SER A 43 -10.69 -1.42 -5.45
N ILE A 44 -10.01 -2.36 -4.78
CA ILE A 44 -10.63 -3.61 -4.30
C ILE A 44 -11.74 -3.29 -3.28
N GLY A 45 -11.51 -2.35 -2.36
CA GLY A 45 -12.54 -1.88 -1.44
C GLY A 45 -13.76 -1.31 -2.17
N SER A 46 -13.57 -0.56 -3.25
CA SER A 46 -14.66 -0.02 -4.06
C SER A 46 -15.48 -1.12 -4.72
N ILE A 47 -14.85 -2.23 -5.16
CA ILE A 47 -15.55 -3.40 -5.69
C ILE A 47 -16.43 -4.03 -4.61
N PHE A 48 -15.91 -4.22 -3.39
CA PHE A 48 -16.71 -4.74 -2.28
C PHE A 48 -17.89 -3.85 -1.91
N LEU A 49 -17.71 -2.52 -1.97
CA LEU A 49 -18.80 -1.56 -1.76
C LEU A 49 -19.90 -1.72 -2.81
N LEU A 50 -19.52 -1.71 -4.09
CA LEU A 50 -20.46 -1.86 -5.21
C LEU A 50 -21.19 -3.19 -5.14
N TRP A 51 -20.47 -4.26 -4.78
CA TRP A 51 -21.06 -5.59 -4.63
C TRP A 51 -22.07 -5.65 -3.46
N GLY A 52 -21.69 -5.15 -2.28
CA GLY A 52 -22.61 -5.08 -1.14
C GLY A 52 -23.83 -4.22 -1.42
N LEU A 53 -23.67 -3.12 -2.16
CA LEU A 53 -24.78 -2.25 -2.58
C LEU A 53 -25.72 -2.97 -3.56
N PHE A 54 -25.18 -3.73 -4.50
CA PHE A 54 -25.96 -4.55 -5.42
C PHE A 54 -26.80 -5.61 -4.68
N GLU A 55 -26.18 -6.38 -3.79
CA GLU A 55 -26.89 -7.40 -2.99
C GLU A 55 -27.97 -6.76 -2.10
N TRP A 56 -27.68 -5.59 -1.54
CA TRP A 56 -28.64 -4.85 -0.74
C TRP A 56 -29.83 -4.37 -1.58
N ALA A 57 -29.59 -3.83 -2.79
CA ALA A 57 -30.67 -3.43 -3.70
C ALA A 57 -31.56 -4.61 -4.15
N GLN A 58 -30.97 -5.77 -4.44
CA GLN A 58 -31.74 -6.97 -4.81
C GLN A 58 -32.59 -7.48 -3.64
N SER A 59 -32.05 -7.48 -2.42
CA SER A 59 -32.78 -7.93 -1.22
C SER A 59 -33.93 -6.99 -0.80
N LEU A 60 -33.87 -5.71 -1.17
CA LEU A 60 -35.01 -4.79 -1.03
C LEU A 60 -36.17 -5.16 -1.96
N ASN A 61 -35.87 -5.57 -3.20
CA ASN A 61 -36.90 -6.04 -4.14
C ASN A 61 -37.52 -7.37 -3.70
N ALA A 62 -36.74 -8.23 -3.03
CA ALA A 62 -37.20 -9.51 -2.49
C ALA A 62 -37.85 -9.42 -1.09
N GLN A 63 -37.88 -8.24 -0.47
CA GLN A 63 -38.30 -8.03 0.93
C GLN A 63 -37.57 -8.95 1.95
N ASP A 64 -36.36 -9.39 1.62
CA ASP A 64 -35.57 -10.27 2.48
C ASP A 64 -34.69 -9.44 3.43
N GLY A 65 -35.22 -9.17 4.63
CA GLY A 65 -34.50 -8.43 5.67
C GLY A 65 -33.25 -9.15 6.20
N GLY A 66 -33.20 -10.48 6.12
CA GLY A 66 -32.03 -11.26 6.48
C GLY A 66 -30.87 -11.00 5.52
N ALA A 67 -31.15 -11.11 4.22
CA ALA A 67 -30.20 -10.80 3.15
C ALA A 67 -29.75 -9.33 3.16
N GLN A 68 -30.67 -8.39 3.46
CA GLN A 68 -30.32 -6.96 3.62
C GLN A 68 -29.25 -6.75 4.68
N SER A 69 -29.38 -7.41 5.84
CA SER A 69 -28.43 -7.26 6.95
C SER A 69 -27.02 -7.80 6.63
N ILE A 70 -26.94 -8.86 5.81
CA ILE A 70 -25.67 -9.46 5.37
C ILE A 70 -25.01 -8.59 4.32
N ALA A 71 -25.78 -8.12 3.33
CA ALA A 71 -25.31 -7.21 2.29
C ALA A 71 -24.76 -5.90 2.89
N PHE A 72 -25.46 -5.33 3.88
CA PHE A 72 -25.03 -4.11 4.54
C PHE A 72 -23.69 -4.26 5.29
N LYS A 73 -23.46 -5.40 5.95
CA LYS A 73 -22.15 -5.69 6.57
C LYS A 73 -21.02 -5.72 5.55
N ARG A 74 -21.30 -6.23 4.34
CA ARG A 74 -20.32 -6.25 3.24
C ARG A 74 -20.02 -4.86 2.72
N ILE A 75 -21.01 -3.97 2.63
CA ILE A 75 -20.79 -2.53 2.38
C ILE A 75 -19.82 -1.96 3.43
N GLY A 76 -20.06 -2.23 4.73
CA GLY A 76 -19.15 -1.81 5.80
C GLY A 76 -17.70 -2.28 5.60
N SER A 77 -17.48 -3.54 5.24
CA SER A 77 -16.13 -4.06 4.95
C SER A 77 -15.48 -3.42 3.71
N GLY A 78 -16.27 -3.12 2.67
CA GLY A 78 -15.76 -2.43 1.49
C GLY A 78 -15.28 -1.02 1.81
N LEU A 79 -16.03 -0.30 2.65
CA LEU A 79 -15.68 1.06 3.10
C LEU A 79 -14.34 1.04 3.86
N ILE A 80 -14.18 0.10 4.79
CA ILE A 80 -12.91 -0.05 5.54
C ILE A 80 -11.76 -0.39 4.58
N ALA A 81 -11.98 -1.29 3.62
CA ALA A 81 -10.97 -1.66 2.63
C ALA A 81 -10.57 -0.50 1.71
N THR A 82 -11.49 0.42 1.38
CA THR A 82 -11.15 1.62 0.60
C THR A 82 -10.22 2.58 1.34
N LEU A 83 -10.38 2.67 2.66
CA LEU A 83 -9.68 3.64 3.52
C LEU A 83 -8.39 3.10 4.14
N ALA A 84 -8.27 1.77 4.27
CA ALA A 84 -7.12 1.12 4.91
C ALA A 84 -5.74 1.58 4.37
N PRO A 85 -5.52 1.79 3.06
CA PRO A 85 -4.22 2.22 2.56
C PRO A 85 -3.83 3.63 2.99
N GLN A 86 -4.81 4.51 3.17
CA GLN A 86 -4.59 5.89 3.56
C GLN A 86 -4.15 5.99 5.03
N ILE A 87 -4.62 5.08 5.89
CA ILE A 87 -4.23 5.01 7.31
C ILE A 87 -2.75 4.67 7.47
N ILE A 88 -2.22 3.76 6.63
CA ILE A 88 -0.81 3.33 6.68
C ILE A 88 0.13 4.49 6.29
N MET A 89 -0.25 5.29 5.28
CA MET A 89 0.50 6.47 4.87
C MET A 89 0.61 7.49 6.01
N VAL A 90 -0.51 7.74 6.72
CA VAL A 90 -0.55 8.68 7.86
C VAL A 90 0.34 8.22 9.02
N ILE A 91 0.33 6.92 9.35
CA ILE A 91 1.17 6.36 10.43
C ILE A 91 2.66 6.55 10.11
N ARG A 92 3.08 6.34 8.85
CA ARG A 92 4.48 6.51 8.44
C ARG A 92 4.94 7.97 8.49
N THR A 93 4.07 8.92 8.17
CA THR A 93 4.39 10.35 8.27
C THR A 93 4.30 10.91 9.69
N GLY A 94 3.59 10.24 10.59
CA GLY A 94 3.33 10.70 11.96
C GLY A 94 4.28 10.15 13.03
N LEU A 95 5.12 9.16 12.72
CA LEU A 95 6.11 8.63 13.66
C LEU A 95 7.42 9.41 13.55
N PRO A 96 7.92 10.07 14.62
CA PRO A 96 9.20 10.75 14.58
C PRO A 96 10.33 9.76 14.27
N SER A 97 11.28 10.16 13.42
CA SER A 97 12.49 9.40 13.06
C SER A 97 13.39 9.14 14.26
#